data_AF-Q30ZC8-F1
#
_entry.id   AF-Q30ZC8-F1
#
_cell.length_a   1.000
_cell.length_b   1.000
_cell.length_c   1.000
_cell.angle_alpha   90.00
_cell.angle_beta   90.00
_cell.angle_gamma   90.00
#
_symmetry.space_group_name_H-M   'P 1'
#
loop_
_entity.id
_entity.type
_entity.pdbx_description
1 polymer ?
#
loop_
_entity_poly.entity_id
_entity_poly.type
_entity_poly.pdbx_seq_one_letter_code
_entity_poly.pdbx_strand_id
1 'polypeptide(L)'
;MAVSRIDILNQGFSRSLRGYDTAEVDRYMQEMADTIGRLGEDKSRLETRVAELETRLAEYRDREATLRDTLIATQRMTEDMKTNAQREAQLIIDAAHAKAETLVNQGHMRLARLQEEILQAKKLRAQFEMKVRSVIDAHLHLLELSLAEQQPRSVPDEAQQPAGNGDE
;
A
#
# COMPACT_ATOMS: atom_id res chain seq x y z
N MET A 1 -69.32 -28.53 -12.62
CA MET A 1 -69.52 -28.39 -14.07
C MET A 1 -69.84 -26.93 -14.34
N ALA A 2 -69.04 -26.25 -15.16
CA ALA A 2 -69.31 -24.86 -15.53
C ALA A 2 -70.19 -24.86 -16.78
N VAL A 3 -71.35 -24.23 -16.70
CA VAL A 3 -72.27 -24.09 -17.84
C VAL A 3 -71.73 -22.99 -18.75
N SER A 4 -71.49 -23.29 -20.02
CA SER A 4 -71.00 -22.31 -20.99
C SER A 4 -72.15 -21.46 -21.55
N ARG A 5 -71.83 -20.32 -22.18
CA ARG A 5 -72.81 -19.50 -22.92
C ARG A 5 -73.62 -20.33 -23.91
N ILE A 6 -72.96 -21.26 -24.61
CA ILE A 6 -73.59 -22.16 -25.59
C ILE A 6 -74.53 -23.14 -24.90
N ASP A 7 -74.14 -23.66 -23.74
CA ASP A 7 -74.99 -24.60 -22.98
C ASP A 7 -76.28 -23.92 -22.48
N ILE A 8 -76.21 -22.65 -22.07
CA ILE A 8 -77.38 -21.87 -21.65
C ILE A 8 -78.32 -21.63 -22.82
N LEU A 9 -77.79 -21.24 -23.98
CA LEU A 9 -78.59 -20.96 -25.18
C LEU A 9 -79.23 -22.21 -25.80
N ASN A 10 -78.60 -23.38 -25.62
CA ASN A 10 -79.10 -24.66 -26.13
C ASN A 10 -79.98 -25.42 -25.12
N GLN A 11 -80.20 -24.87 -23.93
CA GLN A 11 -80.97 -25.52 -22.89
C GLN A 11 -82.47 -25.53 -23.25
N GLY A 12 -83.00 -26.72 -23.54
CA GLY A 12 -84.44 -26.92 -23.75
C GLY A 12 -85.18 -27.22 -22.45
N PHE A 13 -86.41 -26.70 -22.32
CA PHE A 13 -87.31 -26.98 -21.20
C PHE A 13 -88.56 -27.73 -21.68
N SER A 14 -89.03 -28.71 -20.89
CA SER A 14 -90.27 -29.45 -21.16
C SER A 14 -91.51 -28.57 -20.91
N ARG A 15 -92.54 -28.69 -21.78
CA ARG A 15 -93.79 -27.92 -21.65
C ARG A 15 -94.76 -28.58 -20.67
N SER A 16 -95.44 -27.77 -19.86
CA SER A 16 -96.41 -28.18 -18.83
C SER A 16 -97.69 -27.34 -18.94
N LEU A 17 -98.86 -27.90 -18.59
CA LEU A 17 -100.17 -27.22 -18.61
C LEU A 17 -100.25 -25.99 -17.66
N ARG A 18 -99.35 -25.90 -16.68
CA ARG A 18 -99.07 -24.71 -15.84
C ARG A 18 -97.55 -24.53 -15.74
N GLY A 19 -97.04 -23.36 -16.10
CA GLY A 19 -95.60 -23.08 -16.11
C GLY A 19 -95.31 -21.60 -16.37
N TYR A 20 -94.02 -21.25 -16.37
CA TYR A 20 -93.55 -19.92 -16.72
C TYR A 20 -93.79 -19.60 -18.20
N ASP A 21 -93.89 -18.31 -18.52
CA ASP A 21 -93.96 -17.85 -19.92
C ASP A 21 -92.63 -18.17 -20.63
N THR A 22 -92.72 -18.93 -21.71
CA THR A 22 -91.56 -19.33 -22.51
C THR A 22 -90.78 -18.14 -23.04
N ALA A 23 -91.46 -17.05 -23.46
CA ALA A 23 -90.79 -15.88 -24.02
C ALA A 23 -90.01 -15.08 -22.96
N GLU A 24 -90.47 -15.11 -21.72
CA GLU A 24 -89.77 -14.49 -20.58
C GLU A 24 -88.55 -15.32 -20.16
N VAL A 25 -88.72 -16.65 -20.11
CA VAL A 25 -87.61 -17.58 -19.83
C VAL A 25 -86.51 -17.48 -20.89
N ASP A 26 -86.87 -17.48 -22.18
CA ASP A 26 -85.90 -17.39 -23.28
C ASP A 26 -85.11 -16.07 -23.22
N ARG A 27 -85.77 -14.95 -22.94
CA ARG A 27 -85.12 -13.64 -22.78
C ARG A 27 -84.17 -13.64 -21.58
N TYR A 28 -84.56 -14.23 -20.46
CA TYR A 28 -83.72 -14.35 -19.28
C TYR A 28 -82.51 -15.27 -19.51
N MET A 29 -82.69 -16.39 -20.24
CA MET A 29 -81.61 -17.27 -20.67
C MET A 29 -80.62 -16.53 -21.57
N GLN A 30 -81.08 -15.69 -22.50
CA GLN A 30 -80.23 -14.85 -23.34
C GLN A 30 -79.36 -13.90 -22.50
N GLU A 31 -79.96 -13.18 -21.55
CA GLU A 31 -79.26 -12.24 -20.67
C GLU A 31 -78.24 -12.94 -19.75
N MET A 32 -78.59 -14.13 -19.25
CA MET A 32 -77.70 -14.97 -18.47
C MET A 32 -76.52 -15.49 -19.30
N ALA A 33 -76.79 -15.93 -20.53
CA ALA A 33 -75.77 -16.41 -21.46
C ALA A 33 -74.76 -15.30 -21.80
N ASP A 34 -75.23 -14.07 -22.05
CA ASP A 34 -74.37 -12.92 -22.30
C ASP A 34 -73.54 -12.52 -21.06
N THR A 35 -74.14 -12.57 -19.86
CA THR A 35 -73.43 -12.30 -18.61
C THR A 35 -72.33 -13.34 -18.34
N ILE A 36 -72.62 -14.62 -18.55
CA ILE A 36 -71.67 -15.72 -18.42
C ILE A 36 -70.54 -15.59 -19.46
N GLY A 37 -70.86 -15.24 -20.70
CA GLY A 37 -69.86 -14.98 -21.75
C GLY A 37 -68.88 -13.89 -21.35
N ARG A 38 -69.41 -12.74 -20.89
CA ARG A 38 -68.61 -11.60 -20.46
C ARG A 38 -67.75 -11.91 -19.23
N LEU A 39 -68.29 -12.64 -18.25
CA LEU A 39 -67.52 -13.15 -17.11
C LEU A 39 -66.39 -14.09 -17.54
N GLY A 40 -66.62 -14.94 -18.55
CA GLY A 40 -65.60 -15.83 -19.11
C GLY A 40 -64.46 -15.06 -19.78
N GLU A 41 -64.79 -14.04 -20.58
CA GLU A 41 -63.81 -13.15 -21.21
C GLU A 41 -63.00 -12.36 -20.17
N ASP A 42 -63.68 -11.78 -19.17
CA ASP A 42 -63.03 -11.06 -18.08
C ASP A 42 -62.10 -11.97 -17.26
N LYS A 43 -62.53 -13.21 -16.97
CA LYS A 43 -61.72 -14.22 -16.29
C LYS A 43 -60.47 -14.55 -17.11
N SER A 44 -60.61 -14.85 -18.39
CA SER A 44 -59.48 -15.17 -19.27
C SER A 44 -58.47 -14.01 -19.35
N ARG A 45 -58.97 -12.77 -19.44
CA ARG A 45 -58.15 -11.56 -19.42
C ARG A 45 -57.40 -11.39 -18.09
N LEU A 46 -58.07 -11.62 -16.96
CA LEU A 46 -57.46 -11.55 -15.63
C LEU A 46 -56.41 -12.66 -15.43
N GLU A 47 -56.70 -13.89 -15.83
CA GLU A 47 -55.76 -15.02 -15.75
C GLU A 47 -54.48 -14.74 -16.56
N THR A 48 -54.64 -14.22 -17.79
CA THR A 48 -53.50 -13.79 -18.62
C THR A 48 -52.68 -12.71 -17.90
N ARG A 49 -53.35 -11.71 -17.32
CA ARG A 49 -52.68 -10.63 -16.61
C ARG A 49 -51.95 -11.10 -15.35
N VAL A 50 -52.53 -12.05 -14.61
CA VAL A 50 -51.88 -12.65 -13.44
C VAL A 50 -50.62 -13.38 -13.86
N ALA A 51 -50.68 -14.21 -14.91
CA ALA A 51 -49.51 -14.93 -15.40
C ALA A 51 -48.36 -14.00 -15.85
N GLU A 52 -48.70 -12.89 -16.52
CA GLU A 52 -47.72 -11.85 -16.87
C GLU A 52 -47.07 -11.20 -15.64
N LEU A 53 -47.88 -10.87 -14.63
CA LEU A 53 -47.39 -10.22 -13.41
C LEU A 53 -46.53 -11.18 -12.58
N GLU A 54 -46.90 -12.45 -12.51
CA GLU A 54 -46.11 -13.50 -11.83
C GLU A 54 -44.75 -13.68 -12.50
N THR A 55 -44.71 -13.70 -13.84
CA THR A 55 -43.46 -13.79 -14.61
C THR A 55 -42.55 -12.59 -14.31
N ARG A 56 -43.10 -11.36 -14.34
CA ARG A 56 -42.34 -10.14 -14.02
C ARG A 56 -41.86 -10.14 -12.58
N LEU A 57 -42.67 -10.63 -11.64
CA LEU A 57 -42.29 -10.71 -10.23
C LEU A 57 -41.14 -11.69 -10.03
N ALA A 58 -41.14 -12.83 -10.74
CA ALA A 58 -40.02 -13.77 -10.72
C ALA A 58 -38.74 -13.11 -11.25
N GLU A 59 -38.80 -12.42 -12.40
CA GLU A 59 -37.64 -11.69 -12.93
C GLU A 59 -37.10 -10.63 -11.95
N TYR A 60 -37.99 -9.88 -11.28
CA TYR A 60 -37.56 -8.89 -10.30
C TYR A 60 -36.89 -9.51 -9.08
N ARG A 61 -37.40 -10.65 -8.59
CA ARG A 61 -36.80 -11.38 -7.47
C ARG A 61 -35.41 -11.90 -7.84
N ASP A 62 -35.23 -12.42 -9.04
CA ASP A 62 -33.91 -12.89 -9.51
C ASP A 62 -32.91 -11.73 -9.65
N ARG A 63 -33.36 -10.58 -10.17
CA ARG A 63 -32.53 -9.36 -10.24
C ARG A 63 -32.17 -8.85 -8.84
N GLU A 64 -33.11 -8.85 -7.90
CA GLU A 64 -32.87 -8.43 -6.52
C GLU A 64 -31.86 -9.35 -5.83
N ALA A 65 -31.99 -10.67 -6.00
CA ALA A 65 -31.04 -11.66 -5.49
C ALA A 65 -29.64 -11.42 -6.05
N THR A 66 -29.52 -11.24 -7.36
CA THR A 66 -28.24 -10.95 -8.03
C THR A 66 -27.61 -9.65 -7.52
N LEU A 67 -28.42 -8.60 -7.36
CA LEU A 67 -27.94 -7.31 -6.83
C LEU A 67 -27.45 -7.45 -5.39
N ARG A 68 -28.20 -8.15 -4.55
CA ARG A 68 -27.83 -8.44 -3.16
C ARG A 68 -26.50 -9.19 -3.08
N ASP A 69 -26.34 -10.25 -3.87
CA ASP A 69 -25.11 -11.05 -3.88
C ASP A 69 -23.92 -10.21 -4.37
N THR A 70 -24.14 -9.38 -5.40
CA THR A 70 -23.14 -8.44 -5.91
C THR A 70 -22.72 -7.41 -4.85
N LEU A 71 -23.67 -6.87 -4.08
CA LEU A 71 -23.38 -5.92 -3.01
C LEU A 71 -22.55 -6.58 -1.90
N ILE A 72 -22.91 -7.79 -1.49
CA ILE A 72 -22.16 -8.54 -0.47
C ILE A 72 -20.75 -8.85 -0.95
N ALA A 73 -20.60 -9.30 -2.21
CA ALA A 73 -19.30 -9.56 -2.80
C ALA A 73 -18.44 -8.29 -2.87
N THR A 74 -19.04 -7.16 -3.27
CA THR A 74 -18.35 -5.86 -3.35
C THR A 74 -17.90 -5.38 -1.97
N GLN A 75 -18.74 -5.54 -0.94
CA GLN A 75 -18.38 -5.20 0.43
C GLN A 75 -17.20 -6.02 0.94
N ARG A 76 -17.23 -7.35 0.73
CA ARG A 76 -16.12 -8.24 1.10
C ARG A 76 -14.83 -7.87 0.38
N MET A 77 -14.90 -7.69 -0.94
CA MET A 77 -13.74 -7.28 -1.74
C MET A 77 -13.16 -5.94 -1.27
N THR A 78 -14.01 -4.98 -0.91
CA THR A 78 -13.58 -3.68 -0.40
C THR A 78 -12.84 -3.82 0.94
N GLU A 79 -13.36 -4.64 1.85
CA GLU A 79 -12.73 -4.85 3.16
C GLU A 79 -11.41 -5.62 3.04
N ASP A 80 -11.35 -6.62 2.16
CA ASP A 80 -10.13 -7.36 1.86
C ASP A 80 -9.07 -6.44 1.24
N MET A 81 -9.47 -5.57 0.29
CA MET A 81 -8.58 -4.59 -0.32
C MET A 81 -8.03 -3.61 0.71
N LYS A 82 -8.89 -3.10 1.62
CA LYS A 82 -8.48 -2.21 2.71
C LYS A 82 -7.50 -2.89 3.66
N THR A 83 -7.81 -4.12 4.07
CA THR A 83 -6.95 -4.90 4.98
C THR A 83 -5.60 -5.18 4.34
N ASN A 84 -5.56 -5.56 3.06
CA ASN A 84 -4.32 -5.80 2.33
C ASN A 84 -3.50 -4.52 2.16
N ALA A 85 -4.13 -3.40 1.77
CA ALA A 85 -3.45 -2.12 1.66
C ALA A 85 -2.85 -1.66 3.00
N GLN A 86 -3.55 -1.87 4.12
CA GLN A 86 -3.02 -1.58 5.46
C GLN A 86 -1.81 -2.44 5.81
N ARG A 87 -1.86 -3.75 5.53
CA ARG A 87 -0.71 -4.65 5.75
C ARG A 87 0.48 -4.26 4.88
N GLU A 88 0.24 -3.99 3.60
CA GLU A 88 1.30 -3.60 2.67
C GLU A 88 1.94 -2.26 3.07
N ALA A 89 1.13 -1.28 3.46
CA ALA A 89 1.63 -0.02 4.00
C ALA A 89 2.51 -0.22 5.24
N GLN A 90 2.10 -1.10 6.17
CA GLN A 90 2.90 -1.43 7.35
C GLN A 90 4.23 -2.08 6.96
N LEU A 91 4.21 -3.04 6.03
CA LEU A 91 5.43 -3.70 5.55
C LEU A 91 6.40 -2.70 4.88
N ILE A 92 5.87 -1.74 4.11
CA ILE A 92 6.68 -0.68 3.49
C ILE A 92 7.34 0.18 4.56
N ILE A 93 6.58 0.58 5.59
CA ILE A 93 7.08 1.38 6.71
C ILE A 93 8.17 0.61 7.47
N ASP A 94 7.94 -0.65 7.79
CA ASP A 94 8.90 -1.50 8.52
C ASP A 94 10.19 -1.70 7.70
N ALA A 95 10.07 -1.95 6.40
CA ALA A 95 11.21 -2.07 5.50
C ALA A 95 12.00 -0.75 5.38
N ALA A 96 11.30 0.39 5.34
CA ALA A 96 11.94 1.71 5.33
C ALA A 96 12.70 1.97 6.64
N HIS A 97 12.13 1.63 7.79
CA HIS A 97 12.81 1.73 9.08
C HIS A 97 14.06 0.86 9.16
N ALA A 98 13.96 -0.42 8.78
CA ALA A 98 15.11 -1.33 8.77
C ALA A 98 16.24 -0.84 7.85
N LYS A 99 15.88 -0.30 6.67
CA LYS A 99 16.85 0.29 5.74
C LYS A 99 17.49 1.56 6.31
N ALA A 100 16.71 2.41 6.96
CA ALA A 100 17.22 3.63 7.60
C ALA A 100 18.21 3.28 8.72
N GLU A 101 17.88 2.32 9.59
CA GLU A 101 18.76 1.85 10.66
C GLU A 101 20.08 1.29 10.09
N THR A 102 19.99 0.47 9.04
CA THR A 102 21.16 -0.07 8.35
C THR A 102 22.06 1.06 7.82
N LEU A 103 21.47 2.09 7.20
CA LEU A 103 22.22 3.21 6.63
C LEU A 103 22.89 4.06 7.71
N VAL A 104 22.21 4.29 8.84
CA VAL A 104 22.77 4.99 10.00
C VAL A 104 23.96 4.21 10.58
N ASN A 105 23.82 2.89 10.76
CA ASN A 105 24.90 2.03 11.25
C ASN A 105 26.11 2.03 10.30
N GLN A 106 25.89 1.95 8.98
CA GLN A 106 26.95 2.08 7.99
C GLN A 106 27.65 3.45 8.07
N GLY A 107 26.88 4.52 8.28
CA GLY A 107 27.40 5.86 8.51
C GLY A 107 28.32 5.94 9.73
N HIS A 108 27.89 5.38 10.86
CA HIS A 108 28.71 5.31 12.08
C HIS A 108 29.99 4.50 11.89
N MET A 109 29.93 3.34 11.25
CA MET A 109 31.12 2.54 10.96
C MET A 109 32.10 3.29 10.05
N ARG A 110 31.61 3.97 9.02
CA ARG A 110 32.45 4.78 8.13
C ARG A 110 33.08 5.96 8.87
N LEU A 111 32.33 6.63 9.75
CA LEU A 111 32.86 7.72 10.56
C LEU A 111 33.98 7.24 11.48
N ALA A 112 33.78 6.12 12.19
CA ALA A 112 34.79 5.54 13.06
C ALA A 112 36.07 5.19 12.30
N ARG A 113 35.93 4.57 11.12
CA ARG A 113 37.06 4.27 10.23
C ARG A 113 37.81 5.54 9.79
N LEU A 114 37.10 6.58 9.38
CA LEU A 114 37.73 7.84 8.98
C LEU A 114 38.45 8.51 10.15
N GLN A 115 37.90 8.44 11.37
CA GLN A 115 38.58 8.95 12.57
C GLN A 115 39.87 8.20 12.84
N GLU A 116 39.87 6.88 12.71
CA GLU A 116 41.08 6.06 12.83
C GLU A 116 42.12 6.40 11.75
N GLU A 117 41.71 6.50 10.49
CA GLU A 117 42.58 6.89 9.38
C GLU A 117 43.21 8.28 9.60
N ILE A 118 42.43 9.25 10.11
CA ILE A 118 42.93 10.59 10.48
C ILE A 118 43.96 10.51 11.60
N LEU A 119 43.73 9.71 12.64
CA LEU A 119 44.67 9.53 13.75
C LEU A 119 45.98 8.90 13.27
N GLN A 120 45.92 7.87 12.41
CA GLN A 120 47.10 7.25 11.82
C GLN A 120 47.87 8.24 10.94
N ALA A 121 47.18 9.01 10.11
CA ALA A 121 47.81 10.04 9.28
C ALA A 121 48.53 11.10 10.13
N LYS A 122 47.91 11.56 11.22
CA LYS A 122 48.55 12.50 12.17
C LYS A 122 49.80 11.89 12.82
N LYS A 123 49.75 10.61 13.22
CA LYS A 123 50.90 9.90 13.78
C LYS A 123 52.04 9.77 12.78
N LEU A 124 51.73 9.39 11.54
CA LEU A 124 52.71 9.32 10.45
C LEU A 124 53.34 10.68 10.18
N ARG A 125 52.54 11.76 10.17
CA ARG A 125 53.05 13.13 10.03
C ARG A 125 54.04 13.49 11.13
N ALA A 126 53.68 13.26 12.40
CA ALA A 126 54.56 13.55 13.53
C ALA A 126 55.86 12.73 13.49
N GLN A 127 55.80 11.45 13.11
CA GLN A 127 56.97 10.61 12.93
C GLN A 127 57.87 11.11 11.79
N PHE A 128 57.29 11.55 10.68
CA PHE A 128 58.04 12.13 9.57
C PHE A 128 58.71 13.44 9.98
N GLU A 129 58.00 14.35 10.64
CA GLU A 129 58.53 15.61 11.17
C GLU A 129 59.72 15.36 12.11
N MET A 130 59.62 14.40 13.05
CA MET A 130 60.73 14.02 13.95
C MET A 130 61.94 13.47 13.18
N LYS A 131 61.72 12.61 12.17
CA LYS A 131 62.81 12.06 11.35
C LYS A 131 63.52 13.16 10.58
N VAL A 132 62.79 14.08 9.95
CA VAL A 132 63.38 15.20 9.22
C VAL A 132 64.20 16.09 10.16
N ARG A 133 63.64 16.45 11.32
CA ARG A 133 64.37 17.24 12.33
C ARG A 133 65.66 16.53 12.77
N SER A 134 65.60 15.24 13.09
CA SER A 134 66.78 14.47 13.48
C SER A 134 67.86 14.43 12.39
N VAL A 135 67.47 14.32 11.11
CA VAL A 135 68.41 14.36 10.00
C VAL A 135 69.07 15.74 9.89
N ILE A 136 68.29 16.82 10.02
CA ILE A 136 68.82 18.19 9.99
C ILE A 136 69.79 18.43 11.15
N ASP A 137 69.40 18.08 12.38
CA ASP A 137 70.24 18.26 13.57
C ASP A 137 71.56 17.48 13.46
N ALA A 138 71.52 16.26 12.92
CA ALA A 138 72.73 15.46 12.67
C ALA A 138 73.68 16.13 11.66
N HIS A 139 73.15 16.73 10.59
CA HIS A 139 73.96 17.44 9.59
C HIS A 139 74.50 18.76 10.14
N LEU A 140 73.71 19.51 10.93
CA LEU A 140 74.17 20.71 11.60
C LEU A 140 75.31 20.41 12.57
N HIS A 141 75.18 19.37 13.38
CA HIS A 141 76.24 18.96 14.31
C HIS A 141 77.54 18.57 13.59
N LEU A 142 77.46 17.90 12.44
CA LEU A 142 78.62 17.57 11.62
C LEU A 142 79.32 18.82 11.08
N LEU A 143 78.54 19.82 10.64
CA LEU A 143 79.07 21.11 10.19
C LEU A 143 79.76 21.86 11.35
N GLU A 144 79.15 21.90 12.54
CA GLU A 144 79.74 22.51 13.73
C GLU A 144 81.08 21.87 14.11
N LEU A 145 81.18 20.53 14.09
CA LEU A 145 82.44 19.81 14.31
C LEU A 145 83.50 20.22 13.28
N SER A 146 83.13 20.27 12.00
CA SER A 146 84.05 20.64 10.92
C SER A 146 84.56 22.08 11.03
N LEU A 147 83.74 23.01 11.55
CA LEU A 147 84.15 24.39 11.83
C LEU A 147 85.08 24.47 13.05
N ALA A 148 84.83 23.69 14.10
CA ALA A 148 85.67 23.64 15.29
C ALA A 148 87.07 23.09 14.98
N GLU A 149 87.19 22.14 14.05
CA GLU A 149 88.49 21.63 13.57
C GLU A 149 89.27 22.65 12.72
N GLN A 150 88.59 23.63 12.11
CA GLN A 150 89.22 24.68 11.29
C GLN A 150 89.70 25.90 12.09
N GLN A 151 89.36 26.01 13.38
CA GLN A 151 89.95 27.04 14.23
C GLN A 151 91.39 26.65 14.58
N PRO A 152 92.41 27.43 14.17
CA PRO A 152 93.79 27.12 14.53
C PRO A 152 93.90 27.15 16.06
N ARG A 153 94.49 26.10 16.65
CA ARG A 153 94.98 26.13 18.03
C ARG A 153 95.84 27.38 18.18
N SER A 154 95.31 28.41 18.82
CA SER A 154 96.10 29.54 19.26
C SER A 154 97.14 28.99 20.24
N VAL A 155 98.40 29.07 19.83
CA VAL A 155 99.55 28.74 20.68
C VAL A 155 99.49 29.70 21.88
N PRO A 156 99.43 29.21 23.13
CA PRO A 156 99.56 30.07 24.28
C PRO A 156 100.96 30.70 24.31
N ASP A 157 100.98 32.02 24.41
CA ASP A 157 102.17 32.85 24.64
C ASP A 157 102.81 32.47 25.98
N GLU A 158 103.92 31.73 25.95
CA GLU A 158 104.76 31.50 27.13
C GLU A 158 105.62 32.74 27.40
N ALA A 159 105.04 33.69 28.13
CA ALA A 159 105.81 34.64 28.91
C ALA A 159 106.46 33.92 30.10
N GLN A 160 107.76 33.61 29.98
CA GLN A 160 108.68 33.29 31.08
C GLN A 160 109.85 34.29 30.95
N GLN A 161 110.37 34.98 31.96
CA GLN A 161 110.18 35.05 33.41
C GLN A 161 111.02 36.27 33.87
N PRO A 162 110.71 36.95 35.00
CA PRO A 162 111.57 37.97 35.57
C PRO A 162 112.57 37.35 36.57
N ALA A 163 113.84 37.68 36.42
CA ALA A 163 114.89 37.63 37.46
C ALA A 163 115.98 38.61 36.96
N GLY A 164 116.47 39.61 37.68
CA GLY A 164 116.58 39.80 39.11
C GLY A 164 118.02 40.24 39.38
N ASN A 165 118.17 41.48 39.83
CA ASN A 165 119.30 42.09 40.57
C ASN A 165 120.59 42.51 39.82
N GLY A 166 121.07 43.69 40.21
CA GLY A 166 122.43 44.18 39.97
C GLY A 166 122.56 45.69 40.21
N ASP A 167 123.02 46.05 41.40
CA ASP A 167 123.32 47.38 41.94
C ASP A 167 124.20 48.30 41.05
N GLU A 168 123.92 49.61 41.08
CA GLU A 168 124.82 50.73 41.49
C GLU A 168 124.18 52.11 41.19
#